data_AF-A0A5C5GE20-F1
#
_entry.id   AF-A0A5C5GE20-F1
#
_cell.length_a   1.000
_cell.length_b   1.000
_cell.length_c   1.000
_cell.angle_alpha   90.00
_cell.angle_beta   90.00
_cell.angle_gamma   90.00
#
_symmetry.space_group_name_H-M   'P 1'
#
loop_
_entity.id
_entity.type
_entity.pdbx_description
1 polymer ?
#
loop_
_entity_poly.entity_id
_entity_poly.type
_entity_poly.pdbx_seq_one_letter_code
_entity_poly.pdbx_strand_id
1 'polypeptide(L)'
;MYKTLLLPLLLAAAPAAADWSYDPAPLPAGQAIGPGTNGFSVMVECANGGLPAVVFRGYDPGASEEIFVVEVDNYGEVLVGADCSAASCLLAFDTMEEAESFVSGMQYGSNLMVGLYRRGTLSEVPLRGSSAAIDRVLARDCSFM
;
A
#
# COMPACT_ATOMS: atom_id res chain seq x y z
N MET A 1 27.59 47.32 -24.71
CA MET A 1 26.19 46.83 -24.69
C MET A 1 26.22 45.36 -24.30
N TYR A 2 26.01 45.03 -23.03
CA TYR A 2 26.04 43.64 -22.54
C TYR A 2 24.67 43.01 -22.74
N LYS A 3 24.64 41.93 -23.54
CA LYS A 3 23.46 41.15 -23.86
C LYS A 3 23.31 40.06 -22.79
N THR A 4 22.53 40.35 -21.76
CA THR A 4 22.20 39.39 -20.70
C THR A 4 21.27 38.32 -21.28
N LEU A 5 21.80 37.12 -21.51
CA LEU A 5 21.00 35.92 -21.80
C LEU A 5 20.48 35.37 -20.47
N LEU A 6 19.19 35.56 -20.21
CA LEU A 6 18.45 34.86 -19.16
C LEU A 6 18.04 33.48 -19.71
N LEU A 7 18.65 32.43 -19.15
CA LEU A 7 18.32 31.03 -19.42
C LEU A 7 17.12 30.65 -18.53
N PRO A 8 15.93 30.33 -19.07
CA PRO A 8 14.82 29.89 -18.23
C PRO A 8 15.06 28.44 -17.79
N LEU A 9 15.30 28.24 -16.50
CA LEU A 9 15.25 26.93 -15.86
C LEU A 9 13.80 26.42 -15.95
N LEU A 10 13.55 25.53 -16.92
CA LEU A 10 12.36 24.68 -16.94
C LEU A 10 12.53 23.62 -15.85
N LEU A 11 12.09 23.95 -14.63
CA LEU A 11 11.82 22.97 -13.57
C LEU A 11 10.63 22.13 -14.04
N ALA A 12 10.91 21.02 -14.71
CA ALA A 12 9.95 19.96 -14.88
C ALA A 12 9.63 19.43 -13.48
N ALA A 13 8.49 19.85 -12.93
CA ALA A 13 7.89 19.18 -11.78
C ALA A 13 7.60 17.75 -12.22
N ALA A 14 8.50 16.83 -11.89
CA ALA A 14 8.20 15.41 -11.97
C ALA A 14 6.90 15.21 -11.16
N PRO A 15 5.92 14.44 -11.67
CA PRO A 15 4.80 14.06 -10.84
C PRO A 15 5.41 13.45 -9.58
N ALA A 16 5.09 14.01 -8.42
CA ALA A 16 5.47 13.41 -7.15
C ALA A 16 4.75 12.06 -7.12
N ALA A 17 5.44 11.01 -7.58
CA ALA A 17 5.08 9.64 -7.28
C ALA A 17 5.00 9.62 -5.76
N ALA A 18 3.78 9.56 -5.24
CA ALA A 18 3.53 9.89 -3.86
C ALA A 18 4.20 8.81 -3.01
N ASP A 19 5.28 9.20 -2.34
CA ASP A 19 6.12 8.31 -1.55
C ASP A 19 5.31 7.77 -0.37
N TRP A 20 5.56 6.50 -0.03
CA TRP A 20 4.99 5.92 1.17
C TRP A 20 5.31 6.77 2.40
N SER A 21 4.34 6.90 3.29
CA SER A 21 4.48 7.66 4.54
C SER A 21 4.27 6.75 5.74
N TYR A 22 4.90 7.10 6.85
CA TYR A 22 4.68 6.44 8.13
C TYR A 22 3.98 7.44 9.06
N ASP A 23 2.79 7.07 9.52
CA ASP A 23 2.07 7.78 10.56
C ASP A 23 2.26 7.04 11.90
N PRO A 24 2.91 7.64 12.91
CA PRO A 24 3.10 7.02 14.21
C PRO A 24 1.80 6.84 15.01
N ALA A 25 0.70 7.47 14.57
CA ALA A 25 -0.64 7.14 15.03
C ALA A 25 -1.31 6.20 14.00
N PRO A 26 -2.10 5.21 14.42
CA PRO A 26 -2.52 4.85 15.78
C PRO A 26 -1.45 4.11 16.59
N LEU A 27 -1.52 4.24 17.93
CA LEU A 27 -0.68 3.45 18.84
C LEU A 27 -1.08 1.96 18.79
N PRO A 28 -0.15 1.01 19.04
CA PRO A 28 1.23 1.22 19.51
C PRO A 28 2.29 1.35 18.40
N ALA A 29 2.00 0.90 17.18
CA ALA A 29 3.01 0.70 16.13
C ALA A 29 2.92 1.69 14.96
N GLY A 30 1.85 2.49 14.87
CA GLY A 30 1.59 3.34 13.72
C GLY A 30 1.08 2.56 12.50
N GLN A 31 1.12 3.22 11.36
CA GLN A 31 0.67 2.71 10.07
C GLN A 31 1.58 3.23 8.95
N ALA A 32 1.94 2.35 8.02
CA ALA A 32 2.58 2.70 6.75
C ALA A 32 1.50 2.89 5.69
N ILE A 33 1.54 3.98 4.93
CA ILE A 33 0.49 4.36 3.99
C ILE A 33 1.10 4.55 2.60
N GLY A 34 0.68 3.71 1.66
CA GLY A 34 1.00 3.77 0.25
C GLY A 34 -0.18 4.33 -0.56
N PRO A 35 -0.09 5.53 -1.15
CA PRO A 35 -1.15 6.08 -1.98
C PRO A 35 -1.22 5.32 -3.31
N GLY A 36 -2.43 4.90 -3.68
CA GLY A 36 -2.75 4.37 -5.01
C GLY A 36 -3.42 5.41 -5.90
N THR A 37 -3.85 4.96 -7.08
CA THR A 37 -4.67 5.76 -8.00
C THR A 37 -6.11 5.95 -7.48
N ASN A 38 -6.82 6.97 -8.00
CA ASN A 38 -8.27 7.19 -7.78
C ASN A 38 -8.71 7.36 -6.31
N GLY A 39 -7.84 7.86 -5.43
CA GLY A 39 -8.16 8.06 -4.02
C GLY A 39 -8.10 6.77 -3.19
N PHE A 40 -7.65 5.67 -3.79
CA PHE A 40 -7.33 4.42 -3.11
C PHE A 40 -6.01 4.53 -2.35
N SER A 41 -5.86 3.83 -1.24
CA SER A 41 -4.59 3.69 -0.53
C SER A 41 -4.46 2.30 0.08
N VAL A 42 -3.22 1.81 0.14
CA VAL A 42 -2.86 0.60 0.88
C VAL A 42 -2.20 1.00 2.18
N MET A 43 -2.54 0.29 3.24
CA MET A 43 -1.99 0.53 4.56
C MET A 43 -1.47 -0.76 5.14
N VAL A 44 -0.31 -0.67 5.81
CA VAL A 44 0.19 -1.74 6.67
C VAL A 44 0.17 -1.20 8.09
N GLU A 45 -0.60 -1.84 8.95
CA GLU A 45 -0.73 -1.46 10.36
C GLU A 45 -0.49 -2.67 11.26
N CYS A 46 -0.23 -2.42 12.54
CA CYS A 46 -0.18 -3.50 13.49
C CYS A 46 -1.55 -3.79 14.09
N ALA A 47 -2.08 -4.97 13.79
CA ALA A 47 -3.36 -5.41 14.31
C ALA A 47 -3.25 -6.85 14.85
N ASN A 48 -4.39 -7.47 15.16
CA ASN A 48 -4.51 -8.92 15.39
C ASN A 48 -3.52 -9.52 16.41
N GLY A 49 -3.22 -8.78 17.48
CA GLY A 49 -2.35 -9.28 18.55
C GLY A 49 -0.85 -9.14 18.29
N GLY A 50 -0.43 -8.22 17.41
CA GLY A 50 0.98 -7.92 17.14
C GLY A 50 1.46 -8.39 15.77
N LEU A 51 0.54 -8.69 14.85
CA LEU A 51 0.87 -9.11 13.49
C LEU A 51 0.54 -8.00 12.48
N PRO A 52 1.33 -7.87 11.41
CA PRO A 52 1.03 -6.95 10.32
C PRO A 52 -0.31 -7.28 9.68
N ALA A 53 -1.16 -6.27 9.57
CA ALA A 53 -2.41 -6.31 8.82
C ALA A 53 -2.31 -5.38 7.61
N VAL A 54 -2.91 -5.81 6.50
CA VAL A 54 -3.00 -5.00 5.29
C VAL A 54 -4.42 -4.51 5.13
N VAL A 55 -4.57 -3.19 4.98
CA VAL A 55 -5.87 -2.54 4.85
C VAL A 55 -5.90 -1.72 3.57
N PHE A 56 -6.98 -1.90 2.80
CA PHE A 56 -7.28 -1.08 1.64
C PHE A 56 -8.29 0.00 2.03
N ARG A 57 -8.03 1.26 1.69
CA ARG A 57 -8.93 2.39 1.94
C ARG A 57 -9.28 3.14 0.67
N GLY A 58 -10.41 3.84 0.69
CA GLY A 58 -10.89 4.66 -0.42
C GLY A 58 -11.73 3.90 -1.45
N TYR A 59 -12.05 2.64 -1.17
CA TYR A 59 -12.98 1.81 -1.94
C TYR A 59 -14.17 1.44 -1.05
N ASP A 60 -15.39 1.75 -1.52
CA ASP A 60 -16.64 1.31 -0.89
C ASP A 60 -17.19 0.10 -1.68
N PRO A 61 -17.11 -1.12 -1.13
CA PRO A 61 -17.59 -2.32 -1.80
C PRO A 61 -19.11 -2.41 -1.88
N GLY A 62 -19.86 -1.68 -1.05
CA GLY A 62 -21.30 -1.86 -0.88
C GLY A 62 -21.72 -3.20 -0.24
N ALA A 63 -20.75 -4.05 0.13
CA ALA A 63 -20.93 -5.34 0.80
C ALA A 63 -19.89 -5.52 1.93
N SER A 64 -20.18 -6.38 2.91
CA SER A 64 -19.28 -6.61 4.05
C SER A 64 -18.08 -7.51 3.73
N GLU A 65 -18.16 -8.29 2.66
CA GLU A 65 -17.13 -9.22 2.22
C GLU A 65 -16.82 -8.95 0.73
N GLU A 66 -15.53 -8.98 0.38
CA GLU A 66 -15.06 -8.81 -1.00
C GLU A 66 -13.86 -9.71 -1.27
N ILE A 67 -13.64 -10.08 -2.54
CA ILE A 67 -12.43 -10.81 -2.96
C ILE A 67 -11.59 -9.91 -3.87
N PHE A 68 -10.39 -9.60 -3.39
CA PHE A 68 -9.41 -8.84 -4.14
C PHE A 68 -8.50 -9.76 -4.94
N VAL A 69 -8.06 -9.29 -6.10
CA VAL A 69 -6.93 -9.83 -6.84
C VAL A 69 -5.76 -8.90 -6.57
N VAL A 70 -4.69 -9.39 -5.98
CA VAL A 70 -3.50 -8.58 -5.67
C VAL A 70 -2.28 -9.18 -6.35
N GLU A 71 -1.41 -8.33 -6.87
CA GLU A 71 -0.21 -8.76 -7.59
C GLU A 71 0.91 -7.76 -7.37
N VAL A 72 2.08 -8.25 -6.95
CA VAL A 72 3.29 -7.43 -6.79
C VAL A 72 4.25 -7.73 -7.94
N ASP A 73 4.69 -6.70 -8.65
CA ASP A 73 5.70 -6.75 -9.74
C ASP A 73 5.44 -7.77 -10.87
N ASN A 74 4.19 -8.21 -11.04
CA ASN A 74 3.79 -9.28 -11.98
C ASN A 74 4.31 -10.69 -11.62
N TYR A 75 4.59 -10.97 -10.35
CA TYR A 75 5.03 -12.30 -9.88
C TYR A 75 3.88 -13.29 -9.62
N GLY A 76 2.65 -12.93 -10.01
CA GLY A 76 1.47 -13.79 -9.88
C GLY A 76 0.34 -13.10 -9.12
N GLU A 77 -0.88 -13.33 -9.60
CA GLU A 77 -2.10 -12.89 -8.97
C GLU A 77 -2.44 -13.79 -7.78
N VAL A 78 -2.73 -13.17 -6.63
CA VAL A 78 -3.25 -13.84 -5.43
C VAL A 78 -4.68 -13.37 -5.21
N LEU A 79 -5.57 -14.32 -4.89
CA LEU A 79 -6.93 -14.03 -4.50
C LEU A 79 -6.99 -13.94 -2.98
N VAL A 80 -7.33 -12.76 -2.46
CA VAL A 80 -7.36 -12.51 -1.01
C VAL A 80 -8.75 -12.04 -0.63
N GLY A 81 -9.36 -12.73 0.33
CA GLY A 81 -10.63 -12.29 0.92
C GLY A 81 -10.42 -11.02 1.74
N ALA A 82 -11.47 -10.23 1.94
CA ALA A 82 -11.40 -9.06 2.78
C ALA A 82 -12.69 -8.80 3.55
N ASP A 83 -12.52 -8.42 4.81
CA ASP A 83 -13.58 -7.93 5.68
C ASP A 83 -13.68 -6.42 5.53
N CYS A 84 -14.79 -5.94 4.99
CA CYS A 84 -14.98 -4.54 4.66
C CYS A 84 -15.99 -3.84 5.58
N SER A 85 -15.63 -2.63 6.00
CA SER A 85 -16.47 -1.73 6.77
C SER A 85 -16.33 -0.31 6.22
N ALA A 86 -17.43 0.20 5.65
CA ALA A 86 -17.45 1.46 4.90
C ALA A 86 -16.35 1.46 3.82
N ALA A 87 -15.53 2.52 3.76
CA ALA A 87 -14.47 2.67 2.76
C ALA A 87 -13.13 2.01 3.18
N SER A 88 -13.15 1.01 4.07
CA SER A 88 -11.96 0.28 4.53
C SER A 88 -12.19 -1.23 4.42
N CYS A 89 -11.23 -1.95 3.88
CA CYS A 89 -11.24 -3.41 3.74
C CYS A 89 -9.96 -3.99 4.34
N LEU A 90 -10.10 -4.79 5.39
CA LEU A 90 -9.00 -5.55 5.99
C LEU A 90 -8.81 -6.84 5.18
N LEU A 91 -7.61 -7.06 4.66
CA LEU A 91 -7.29 -8.30 3.95
C LEU A 91 -7.21 -9.48 4.93
N ALA A 92 -7.86 -10.58 4.56
CA ALA A 92 -7.84 -11.84 5.26
C ALA A 92 -7.00 -12.85 4.45
N PHE A 93 -5.77 -13.04 4.91
CA PHE A 93 -4.88 -14.08 4.38
C PHE A 93 -5.17 -15.42 5.06
N ASP A 94 -5.12 -16.51 4.29
CA ASP A 94 -5.46 -17.84 4.81
C ASP A 94 -4.38 -18.38 5.74
N THR A 95 -3.13 -17.93 5.53
CA THR A 95 -1.97 -18.36 6.32
C THR A 95 -1.06 -17.18 6.68
N MET A 96 -0.29 -17.35 7.76
CA MET A 96 0.71 -16.37 8.17
C MET A 96 1.84 -16.23 7.14
N GLU A 97 2.27 -17.34 6.53
CA GLU A 97 3.28 -17.36 5.46
C GLU A 97 2.84 -16.54 4.24
N GLU A 98 1.56 -16.60 3.87
CA GLU A 98 1.00 -15.79 2.79
C GLU A 98 1.02 -14.29 3.12
N ALA A 99 0.61 -13.91 4.33
CA ALA A 99 0.67 -12.54 4.81
C ALA A 99 2.12 -12.00 4.83
N GLU A 100 3.07 -12.80 5.33
CA GLU A 100 4.50 -12.50 5.33
C GLU A 100 5.04 -12.27 3.93
N SER A 101 4.77 -13.22 3.03
CA SER A 101 5.21 -13.17 1.64
C SER A 101 4.65 -11.93 0.94
N PHE A 102 3.38 -11.60 1.18
CA PHE A 102 2.73 -10.43 0.62
C PHE A 102 3.31 -9.11 1.16
N VAL A 103 3.49 -8.98 2.48
CA VAL A 103 4.10 -7.78 3.09
C VAL A 103 5.56 -7.61 2.65
N SER A 104 6.33 -8.69 2.58
CA SER A 104 7.70 -8.69 2.04
C SER A 104 7.72 -8.26 0.57
N GLY A 105 6.79 -8.79 -0.23
CA GLY A 105 6.56 -8.33 -1.60
C GLY A 105 6.33 -6.82 -1.65
N MET A 106 5.46 -6.27 -0.80
CA MET A 106 5.24 -4.82 -0.75
C MET A 106 6.48 -4.03 -0.31
N GLN A 107 7.32 -4.55 0.59
CA GLN A 107 8.56 -3.87 1.04
C GLN A 107 9.61 -3.78 -0.06
N TYR A 108 9.81 -4.85 -0.83
CA TYR A 108 10.92 -4.97 -1.77
C TYR A 108 10.50 -4.83 -3.24
N GLY A 109 9.20 -4.84 -3.51
CA GLY A 109 8.65 -4.68 -4.85
C GLY A 109 8.67 -3.24 -5.36
N SER A 110 8.26 -3.07 -6.61
CA SER A 110 8.17 -1.78 -7.29
C SER A 110 6.74 -1.27 -7.43
N ASN A 111 5.78 -2.16 -7.73
CA ASN A 111 4.37 -1.83 -7.90
C ASN A 111 3.47 -2.95 -7.33
N LEU A 112 2.37 -2.55 -6.69
CA LEU A 112 1.26 -3.42 -6.31
C LEU A 112 0.05 -3.08 -7.18
N MET A 113 -0.41 -4.06 -7.95
CA MET A 113 -1.67 -4.04 -8.67
C MET A 113 -2.76 -4.59 -7.77
N VAL A 114 -3.85 -3.83 -7.64
CA VAL A 114 -5.05 -4.24 -6.91
C VAL A 114 -6.22 -4.27 -7.88
N GLY A 115 -6.91 -5.40 -7.91
CA GLY A 115 -8.12 -5.64 -8.67
C GLY A 115 -9.20 -6.27 -7.81
N LEU A 116 -10.38 -6.39 -8.39
CA LEU A 116 -11.52 -7.06 -7.82
C LEU A 116 -11.80 -8.32 -8.63
N TYR A 117 -12.04 -9.44 -7.95
CA TYR A 117 -12.29 -10.70 -8.62
C TYR A 117 -13.50 -10.56 -9.56
N ARG A 118 -13.28 -10.80 -10.87
CA ARG A 118 -14.26 -10.64 -11.97
C ARG A 118 -14.72 -9.22 -12.30
N ARG A 119 -14.22 -8.18 -11.60
CA ARG A 119 -14.58 -6.77 -11.84
C ARG A 119 -13.42 -5.94 -12.40
N GLY A 120 -12.22 -6.51 -12.47
CA GLY A 120 -11.05 -5.91 -13.12
C GLY A 120 -10.20 -5.08 -12.17
N THR A 121 -9.25 -4.34 -12.74
CA THR A 121 -8.30 -3.52 -11.98
C THR A 121 -9.01 -2.39 -11.24
N LEU A 122 -8.64 -2.24 -9.97
CA LEU A 122 -9.14 -1.20 -9.07
C LEU A 122 -8.12 -0.06 -8.93
N SER A 123 -6.85 -0.40 -8.67
CA SER A 123 -5.80 0.59 -8.46
C SER A 123 -4.40 0.03 -8.71
N GLU A 124 -3.49 0.91 -9.09
CA GLU A 124 -2.05 0.67 -9.05
C GLU A 124 -1.44 1.48 -7.90
N VAL A 125 -0.58 0.84 -7.12
CA VAL A 125 0.05 1.42 -5.93
C VAL A 125 1.57 1.31 -6.11
N PRO A 126 2.26 2.43 -6.39
CA PRO A 126 3.72 2.45 -6.42
C PRO A 126 4.28 2.08 -5.05
N LEU A 127 5.29 1.21 -5.02
CA LEU A 127 5.94 0.73 -3.78
C LEU A 127 7.24 1.48 -3.46
N ARG A 128 7.52 2.59 -4.16
CA ARG A 128 8.69 3.41 -3.83
C ARG A 128 8.57 3.97 -2.41
N GLY A 129 9.58 3.67 -1.59
CA GLY A 129 9.66 4.10 -0.19
C GLY A 129 8.87 3.23 0.79
N SER A 130 8.20 2.17 0.31
CA SER A 130 7.40 1.26 1.14
C SER A 130 8.25 0.58 2.21
N SER A 131 9.45 0.10 1.88
CA SER A 131 10.37 -0.54 2.83
C SER A 131 10.58 0.31 4.08
N ALA A 132 11.03 1.55 3.92
CA ALA A 132 11.31 2.44 5.04
C ALA A 132 10.07 2.76 5.89
N ALA A 133 8.87 2.78 5.30
CA ALA A 133 7.63 3.02 6.03
C ALA A 133 7.14 1.77 6.76
N ILE A 134 7.12 0.62 6.08
CA ILE A 134 6.70 -0.67 6.64
C ILE A 134 7.67 -1.11 7.74
N ASP A 135 8.99 -0.99 7.54
CA ASP A 135 10.01 -1.33 8.56
C ASP A 135 9.78 -0.59 9.88
N ARG A 136 9.28 0.65 9.83
CA ARG A 136 8.95 1.41 11.06
C ARG A 136 7.77 0.81 11.81
N VAL A 137 6.78 0.26 11.11
CA VAL A 137 5.66 -0.46 11.72
C VAL A 137 6.18 -1.78 12.31
N LEU A 138 6.95 -2.55 11.54
CA LEU A 138 7.44 -3.87 11.97
C LEU A 138 8.40 -3.78 13.17
N ALA A 139 9.22 -2.73 13.25
CA ALA A 139 10.15 -2.50 14.36
C ALA A 139 9.48 -2.17 15.71
N ARG A 140 8.15 -2.04 15.76
CA ARG A 140 7.37 -1.69 16.96
C ARG A 140 6.60 -2.90 17.50
N ASP A 141 7.28 -4.04 17.60
CA ASP A 141 6.71 -5.33 18.03
C ASP A 141 5.58 -5.81 17.10
N CYS A 142 5.66 -5.45 15.82
CA CYS A 142 4.74 -5.88 14.78
C CYS A 142 5.43 -6.76 13.75
N SER A 143 6.24 -7.70 14.20
CA SER A 143 6.97 -8.61 13.33
C SER A 143 6.36 -10.00 13.40
N PHE A 144 6.36 -10.68 12.27
CA PHE A 144 6.20 -12.14 12.24
C PHE A 144 7.39 -12.75 13.00
N MET A 145 7.15 -13.33 14.19
CA MET A 145 8.16 -13.95 15.05
C MET A 145 8.24 -15.45 14.82
#